data_AF-A0A450T2D1-F1
#
_entry.id   AF-A0A450T2D1-F1
#
_cell.length_a   1.000
_cell.length_b   1.000
_cell.length_c   1.000
_cell.angle_alpha   90.00
_cell.angle_beta   90.00
_cell.angle_gamma   90.00
#
_symmetry.space_group_name_H-M   'P 1'
#
loop_
_entity.id
_entity.type
_entity.pdbx_description
1 polymer ?
#
loop_
_entity_poly.entity_id
_entity_poly.type
_entity_poly.pdbx_seq_one_letter_code
_entity_poly.pdbx_strand_id
1 'polypeptide(L)'
;MEFTIAAAHQENVLDKIGKQFRMGITNYGASEITSPAVRERIRIKKYAYTPKQGQYLSFIHYYRKINGIPPAQTDFQKHFKVTPPTVHMMLVKLEERGYIRRESGVPRSIELLLPEKDIPDLE
;
A
#
# COMPACT_ATOMS: atom_id res chain seq x y z
N MET A 1 0.42 -69.16 2.18
CA MET A 1 0.67 -68.22 1.07
C MET A 1 0.30 -66.84 1.57
N GLU A 2 1.30 -65.96 1.65
CA GLU A 2 1.16 -64.56 2.07
C GLU A 2 0.43 -63.73 1.01
N PHE A 3 -0.33 -62.72 1.44
CA PHE A 3 -0.46 -61.45 0.71
C PHE A 3 -0.61 -60.27 1.70
N THR A 4 0.10 -59.20 1.36
CA THR A 4 0.70 -58.14 2.18
C THR A 4 -0.27 -56.99 2.52
N ILE A 5 -0.07 -56.32 3.67
CA ILE A 5 -0.77 -55.07 4.04
C ILE A 5 -0.19 -53.91 3.19
N ALA A 6 -1.01 -53.28 2.36
CA ALA A 6 -0.68 -52.01 1.71
C ALA A 6 -1.18 -50.83 2.55
N ALA A 7 -0.28 -49.88 2.77
CA ALA A 7 -0.38 -48.73 3.66
C ALA A 7 -1.63 -47.85 3.46
N ALA A 8 -2.06 -47.26 4.57
CA ALA A 8 -3.08 -46.23 4.68
C ALA A 8 -2.92 -45.09 3.66
N HIS A 9 -4.04 -44.69 3.04
CA HIS A 9 -4.17 -43.34 2.49
C HIS A 9 -4.98 -42.51 3.50
N GLN A 10 -4.31 -41.62 4.21
CA GLN A 10 -4.96 -40.60 5.05
C GLN A 10 -5.71 -39.63 4.13
N GLU A 11 -6.97 -39.93 3.83
CA GLU A 11 -7.90 -38.95 3.26
C GLU A 11 -8.05 -37.81 4.27
N ASN A 12 -7.48 -36.67 3.89
CA ASN A 12 -7.18 -35.54 4.75
C ASN A 12 -8.48 -34.85 5.21
N VAL A 13 -8.69 -34.77 6.52
CA VAL A 13 -9.85 -34.10 7.16
C VAL A 13 -10.03 -32.65 6.66
N LEU A 14 -8.96 -32.04 6.15
CA LEU A 14 -8.94 -30.69 5.55
C LEU A 14 -9.77 -30.55 4.27
N ASP A 15 -9.95 -31.61 3.46
CA ASP A 15 -10.69 -31.50 2.19
C ASP A 15 -12.22 -31.49 2.40
N LYS A 16 -12.70 -32.14 3.47
CA LYS A 16 -14.11 -32.09 3.89
C LYS A 16 -14.54 -30.72 4.40
N ILE A 17 -13.66 -30.02 5.12
CA ILE A 17 -13.92 -28.64 5.59
C ILE A 17 -13.99 -27.68 4.38
N GLY A 18 -13.09 -27.85 3.41
CA GLY A 18 -13.07 -27.03 2.20
C GLY A 18 -14.33 -27.15 1.33
N LYS A 19 -14.95 -28.35 1.27
CA LYS A 19 -16.19 -28.57 0.52
C LYS A 19 -17.45 -28.09 1.23
N GLN A 20 -17.49 -28.08 2.57
CA GLN A 20 -18.62 -27.52 3.34
C GLN A 20 -18.65 -25.98 3.32
N PHE A 21 -17.51 -25.31 3.11
CA PHE A 21 -17.42 -23.85 3.14
C PHE A 21 -17.95 -23.16 1.85
N ARG A 22 -18.29 -23.92 0.80
CA ARG A 22 -18.70 -23.37 -0.51
C ARG A 22 -20.21 -23.20 -0.70
N MET A 23 -21.03 -23.55 0.30
CA MET A 23 -22.47 -23.29 0.32
C MET A 23 -22.89 -22.90 1.74
N GLY A 24 -23.10 -21.61 1.98
CA GLY A 24 -23.71 -21.13 3.22
C GLY A 24 -22.79 -20.32 4.11
N ILE A 25 -22.42 -19.12 3.66
CA ILE A 25 -22.15 -18.01 4.58
C ILE A 25 -22.95 -16.80 4.08
N THR A 26 -24.25 -16.86 4.26
CA THR A 26 -25.05 -15.66 4.53
C THR A 26 -24.88 -15.39 6.03
N ASN A 27 -24.22 -14.30 6.38
CA ASN A 27 -24.11 -13.75 7.75
C ASN A 27 -23.14 -14.46 8.72
N TYR A 28 -21.84 -14.31 8.50
CA TYR A 28 -20.84 -14.24 9.58
C TYR A 28 -19.85 -13.12 9.26
N GLY A 29 -19.62 -12.17 10.18
CA GLY A 29 -18.45 -11.30 10.04
C GLY A 29 -18.47 -9.92 10.71
N ALA A 30 -19.48 -9.54 11.49
CA ALA A 30 -19.44 -8.29 12.27
C ALA A 30 -18.61 -8.39 13.57
N SER A 31 -18.07 -9.55 13.92
CA SER A 31 -17.26 -9.71 15.14
C SER A 31 -16.25 -10.84 15.00
N GLU A 32 -14.96 -10.48 15.16
CA GLU A 32 -13.94 -11.32 15.84
C GLU A 32 -13.06 -12.32 15.06
N ILE A 33 -12.75 -12.10 13.76
CA ILE A 33 -11.50 -12.67 13.20
C ILE A 33 -10.78 -11.62 12.34
N THR A 34 -10.23 -10.60 12.97
CA THR A 34 -9.17 -9.83 12.34
C THR A 34 -7.99 -9.82 13.29
N SER A 35 -7.08 -10.79 13.13
CA SER A 35 -5.79 -10.81 13.81
C SER A 35 -5.13 -9.42 13.67
N PRO A 36 -4.40 -8.92 14.68
CA PRO A 36 -3.71 -7.63 14.60
C PRO A 36 -2.89 -7.49 13.30
N ALA A 37 -2.28 -8.59 12.85
CA ALA A 37 -1.53 -8.65 11.60
C ALA A 37 -2.40 -8.44 10.34
N VAL A 38 -3.66 -8.88 10.33
CA VAL A 38 -4.60 -8.67 9.22
C VAL A 38 -5.15 -7.24 9.22
N ARG A 39 -5.47 -6.69 10.39
CA ARG A 39 -5.84 -5.26 10.52
C ARG A 39 -4.69 -4.37 10.07
N GLU A 40 -3.46 -4.69 10.45
CA GLU A 40 -2.27 -3.96 10.02
C GLU A 40 -2.06 -4.10 8.51
N ARG A 41 -2.19 -5.29 7.93
CA ARG A 41 -2.13 -5.49 6.47
C ARG A 41 -3.21 -4.71 5.71
N ILE A 42 -4.43 -4.61 6.23
CA ILE A 42 -5.51 -3.81 5.66
C ILE A 42 -5.23 -2.30 5.79
N ARG A 43 -4.60 -1.89 6.90
CA ARG A 43 -4.19 -0.51 7.16
C ARG A 43 -3.04 -0.05 6.27
N ILE A 44 -2.01 -0.88 6.10
CA ILE A 44 -0.92 -0.69 5.12
C ILE A 44 -1.51 -0.55 3.70
N LYS A 45 -2.62 -1.25 3.42
CA LYS A 45 -3.36 -1.13 2.15
C LYS A 45 -4.27 0.09 2.02
N LYS A 46 -4.43 0.93 3.05
CA LYS A 46 -5.35 2.09 3.01
C LYS A 46 -4.97 3.08 1.90
N TYR A 47 -3.68 3.17 1.60
CA TYR A 47 -3.16 4.00 0.52
C TYR A 47 -2.59 3.12 -0.60
N ALA A 48 -3.41 2.83 -1.61
CA ALA A 48 -2.99 2.10 -2.80
C ALA A 48 -2.29 3.03 -3.80
N TYR A 49 -1.02 3.38 -3.56
CA TYR A 49 -0.18 4.10 -4.53
C TYR A 49 0.62 3.14 -5.41
N THR A 50 0.98 3.58 -6.61
CA THR A 50 1.92 2.86 -7.46
C THR A 50 3.36 3.01 -6.94
N PRO A 51 4.31 2.14 -7.32
CA PRO A 51 5.71 2.29 -6.91
C PRO A 51 6.27 3.69 -7.20
N LYS A 52 5.97 4.26 -8.37
CA LYS A 52 6.44 5.60 -8.75
C LYS A 52 5.82 6.72 -7.91
N GLN A 53 4.55 6.58 -7.52
CA GLN A 53 3.91 7.52 -6.61
C GLN A 53 4.50 7.42 -5.21
N GLY A 54 4.77 6.20 -4.74
CA GLY A 54 5.50 5.94 -3.50
C GLY A 54 6.82 6.72 -3.46
N GLN A 55 7.65 6.60 -4.50
CA GLN A 55 8.91 7.36 -4.60
C GLN A 55 8.72 8.88 -4.46
N TYR A 56 7.67 9.45 -5.04
CA TYR A 56 7.39 10.89 -4.90
C TYR A 56 6.99 11.25 -3.46
N LEU A 57 6.19 10.40 -2.80
CA LEU A 57 5.77 10.59 -1.42
C LEU A 57 6.96 10.50 -0.46
N SER A 58 7.81 9.48 -0.63
CA SER A 58 9.07 9.34 0.10
C SER A 58 9.96 10.56 -0.11
N PHE A 59 10.14 10.99 -1.36
CA PHE A 59 10.93 12.17 -1.67
C PHE A 59 10.44 13.41 -0.94
N ILE A 60 9.13 13.68 -0.92
CA ILE A 60 8.56 14.81 -0.18
C ILE A 60 8.87 14.70 1.32
N HIS A 61 8.68 13.50 1.90
CA HIS A 61 8.91 13.25 3.31
C HIS A 61 10.37 13.50 3.71
N TYR A 62 11.31 12.86 3.04
CA TYR A 62 12.73 12.98 3.37
C TYR A 62 13.30 14.36 3.00
N TYR A 63 12.85 14.97 1.91
CA TYR A 63 13.27 16.33 1.56
C TYR A 63 12.90 17.31 2.67
N ARG A 64 11.68 17.22 3.22
CA ARG A 64 11.27 18.05 4.37
C ARG A 64 12.09 17.71 5.61
N LYS A 65 12.32 16.43 5.89
CA LYS A 65 13.08 15.97 7.07
C LYS A 65 14.53 16.49 7.07
N ILE A 66 15.16 16.56 5.90
CA ILE A 66 16.56 16.98 5.75
C ILE A 66 16.67 18.50 5.62
N ASN A 67 15.81 19.13 4.81
CA ASN A 67 15.96 20.55 4.46
C ASN A 67 15.08 21.48 5.31
N GLY A 68 14.17 20.95 6.14
CA GLY A 68 13.23 21.73 6.95
C GLY A 68 12.10 22.41 6.17
N ILE A 69 12.09 22.29 4.84
CA ILE A 69 11.12 22.91 3.94
C ILE A 69 10.61 21.88 2.93
N PRO A 70 9.35 21.99 2.45
CA PRO A 70 8.84 21.10 1.42
C PRO A 70 9.57 21.32 0.08
N PRO A 71 9.59 20.33 -0.83
CA PRO A 71 10.20 20.51 -2.15
C PRO A 71 9.37 21.43 -3.06
N ALA A 72 10.05 22.12 -3.99
CA ALA A 72 9.44 22.79 -5.12
C ALA A 72 9.44 21.87 -6.36
N GLN A 73 8.65 22.20 -7.39
CA GLN A 73 8.57 21.42 -8.63
C GLN A 73 9.94 21.22 -9.32
N THR A 74 10.85 22.20 -9.18
CA THR A 74 12.22 22.13 -9.69
C THR A 74 13.09 21.10 -8.95
N ASP A 75 12.83 20.87 -7.66
CA ASP A 75 13.54 19.85 -6.88
C ASP A 75 13.20 18.44 -7.39
N PHE A 76 11.92 18.18 -7.72
CA PHE A 76 11.51 16.92 -8.35
C PHE A 76 12.13 16.74 -9.73
N GLN A 77 12.21 17.80 -10.54
CA GLN A 77 12.84 17.72 -11.86
C GLN A 77 14.32 17.33 -11.75
N LYS A 78 15.04 17.92 -10.79
CA LYS A 78 16.45 17.61 -10.53
C LYS A 78 16.63 16.18 -10.02
N HIS A 79 15.80 15.75 -9.06
CA HIS A 79 15.93 14.43 -8.44
C HIS A 79 15.51 13.29 -9.39
N PHE A 80 14.34 13.41 -10.02
CA PHE A 80 13.81 12.36 -10.89
C PHE A 80 14.26 12.47 -12.35
N LYS A 81 14.97 13.55 -12.73
CA LYS A 81 15.43 13.82 -14.11
C LYS A 81 14.29 13.79 -15.12
N VAL A 82 13.16 14.39 -14.76
CA VAL A 82 11.95 14.47 -15.60
C VAL A 82 11.60 15.91 -15.95
N THR A 83 10.76 16.07 -16.96
CA THR A 83 10.31 17.39 -17.43
C THR A 83 9.29 18.04 -16.48
N PRO A 84 9.16 19.38 -16.47
CA PRO A 84 8.18 20.06 -15.63
C PRO A 84 6.73 19.54 -15.78
N PRO A 85 6.21 19.29 -17.00
CA PRO A 85 4.86 18.73 -17.17
C PRO A 85 4.68 17.37 -16.50
N THR A 86 5.71 16.51 -16.55
CA THR A 86 5.67 15.18 -15.91
C THR A 86 5.52 15.30 -14.40
N VAL A 87 6.29 16.20 -13.77
CA VAL A 87 6.16 16.46 -12.33
C VAL A 87 4.78 17.03 -12.03
N HIS A 88 4.31 17.99 -12.82
CA HIS A 88 2.99 18.61 -12.61
C HIS A 88 1.88 17.54 -12.61
N MET A 89 1.85 16.69 -13.64
CA MET A 89 0.86 15.61 -13.75
C MET A 89 0.96 14.62 -12.59
N MET A 90 2.17 14.30 -12.11
CA MET A 90 2.32 13.43 -10.95
C MET A 90 1.76 14.08 -9.68
N LEU A 91 2.07 15.35 -9.43
CA LEU A 91 1.56 16.09 -8.27
C LEU A 91 0.03 16.21 -8.29
N VAL A 92 -0.57 16.49 -9.45
CA VAL A 92 -2.03 16.48 -9.62
C VAL A 92 -2.63 15.12 -9.23
N LYS A 93 -2.05 14.01 -9.72
CA LYS A 93 -2.53 12.66 -9.37
C LYS A 93 -2.41 12.33 -7.88
N LEU A 94 -1.36 12.79 -7.21
CA LEU A 94 -1.18 12.59 -5.76
C LEU A 94 -2.20 13.40 -4.96
N GLU A 95 -2.52 14.61 -5.43
CA GLU A 95 -3.51 15.51 -4.85
C GLU A 95 -4.94 14.98 -5.02
N GLU A 96 -5.30 14.53 -6.23
CA GLU A 96 -6.59 13.87 -6.52
C GLU A 96 -6.84 12.63 -5.66
N ARG A 97 -5.76 11.91 -5.29
CA ARG A 97 -5.82 10.75 -4.41
C ARG A 97 -5.81 11.11 -2.92
N GLY A 98 -5.70 12.39 -2.59
CA GLY A 98 -5.66 12.88 -1.21
C GLY A 98 -4.40 12.47 -0.46
N TYR A 99 -3.29 12.18 -1.16
CA TYR A 99 -2.01 11.87 -0.52
C TYR A 99 -1.23 13.14 -0.19
N ILE A 100 -1.45 14.20 -0.95
CA ILE A 100 -0.87 15.53 -0.73
C ILE A 100 -1.92 16.63 -0.85
N ARG A 101 -1.57 17.80 -0.34
CA ARG A 101 -2.22 19.09 -0.63
C ARG A 101 -1.15 20.05 -1.16
N ARG A 102 -1.51 20.97 -2.04
CA ARG A 102 -0.62 22.05 -2.48
C ARG A 102 -1.40 23.26 -2.98
N GLU A 103 -0.73 24.39 -3.07
CA GLU A 103 -1.24 25.56 -3.78
C GLU A 103 -0.65 25.61 -5.19
N SER A 104 -1.52 25.71 -6.21
CA SER A 104 -1.06 25.75 -7.61
C SER A 104 -0.27 27.03 -7.89
N GLY A 105 0.89 26.90 -8.52
CA GLY A 105 1.77 28.03 -8.84
C GLY A 105 2.59 28.57 -7.66
N VAL A 106 2.31 28.14 -6.43
CA VAL A 106 3.07 28.55 -5.25
C VAL A 106 4.17 27.51 -4.98
N PRO A 107 5.46 27.88 -5.08
CA PRO A 107 6.54 26.97 -4.74
C PRO A 107 6.51 26.66 -3.24
N ARG A 108 7.04 25.49 -2.84
CA ARG A 108 7.19 25.12 -1.43
C ARG A 108 5.84 25.08 -0.65
N SER A 109 4.73 24.77 -1.32
CA SER A 109 3.39 24.65 -0.71
C SER A 109 2.92 23.20 -0.51
N ILE A 110 3.75 22.21 -0.86
CA ILE A 110 3.36 20.79 -0.83
C ILE A 110 3.33 20.28 0.60
N GLU A 111 2.18 19.73 1.01
CA GLU A 111 1.95 19.11 2.30
C GLU A 111 1.58 17.63 2.11
N LEU A 112 2.18 16.74 2.90
CA LEU A 112 1.80 15.32 2.95
C LEU A 112 0.61 15.12 3.87
N LEU A 113 -0.39 14.39 3.40
CA LEU A 113 -1.60 14.03 4.16
C LEU A 113 -1.56 12.58 4.68
N LEU A 114 -0.51 11.84 4.32
CA LEU A 114 -0.26 10.48 4.79
C LEU A 114 0.40 10.49 6.17
N PRO A 115 0.03 9.58 7.08
CA PRO A 115 0.82 9.37 8.30
C PRO A 115 2.16 8.72 7.93
N GLU A 116 3.22 9.00 8.70
CA GLU A 116 4.60 8.59 8.36
C GLU A 116 4.76 7.09 8.10
N LYS A 117 4.05 6.24 8.85
CA LYS A 117 4.06 4.78 8.69
C LYS A 117 3.53 4.26 7.34
N ASP A 118 2.75 5.09 6.65
CA ASP A 118 2.14 4.74 5.36
C ASP A 118 2.93 5.37 4.20
N ILE A 119 4.06 6.02 4.48
CA ILE A 119 5.00 6.54 3.49
C ILE A 119 6.04 5.44 3.25
N PRO A 120 6.31 5.06 1.99
CA PRO A 120 7.34 4.05 1.73
C PRO A 120 8.73 4.63 2.01
N ASP A 121 9.68 3.74 2.32
CA ASP A 121 11.09 4.13 2.38
C ASP A 121 11.59 4.59 1.00
N LEU A 122 12.67 5.36 0.99
CA LEU A 122 13.28 5.85 -0.25
C LEU A 122 14.03 4.69 -0.94
N GLU A 123 13.46 4.16 -2.03
CA GLU A 123 14.13 3.22 -2.96
C GLU A 123 15.02 3.92 -3.99
#